data_AF-A0A930RGU2-F1
#
_entry.id   AF-A0A930RGU2-F1
#
_cell.length_a   1.000
_cell.length_b   1.000
_cell.length_c   1.000
_cell.angle_alpha   90.00
_cell.angle_beta   90.00
_cell.angle_gamma   90.00
#
_symmetry.space_group_name_H-M   'P 1'
#
loop_
_entity.id
_entity.type
_entity.pdbx_description
1 polymer ?
#
loop_
_entity_poly.entity_id
_entity_poly.type
_entity_poly.pdbx_seq_one_letter_code
_entity_poly.pdbx_strand_id
1 'polypeptide(L)'
;VNAGYSFDKNNFLSAAYARNNSLAMDNKYKKSYQVSYDYKGAKPEDKGSWGAYVSYRYIGGASSEPTTDGAMKGSKGIEIGTDYTLFPNVVLSAKYFNGKDLNPLNTTNDDKVSKLFGRVEFFF
;
A
#
# COMPACT_ATOMS: atom_id res chain seq x y z
N VAL A 1 11.36 10.08 -6.18
CA VAL A 1 12.58 9.41 -5.69
C VAL A 1 12.16 8.15 -4.98
N ASN A 2 12.83 7.03 -5.27
CA ASN A 2 12.57 5.74 -4.64
C ASN A 2 13.89 5.23 -4.04
N ALA A 3 13.81 4.56 -2.90
CA ALA A 3 14.93 3.91 -2.24
C ALA A 3 14.46 2.55 -1.71
N GLY A 4 15.34 1.57 -1.69
CA GLY A 4 15.05 0.24 -1.17
C GLY A 4 16.30 -0.44 -0.64
N TYR A 5 16.13 -1.28 0.37
CA TYR A 5 17.20 -2.03 1.01
C TYR A 5 16.72 -3.43 1.40
N SER A 6 17.44 -4.45 0.96
CA SER A 6 17.23 -5.84 1.38
C SER A 6 18.18 -6.16 2.52
N PHE A 7 17.64 -6.45 3.70
CA PHE A 7 18.44 -6.92 4.82
C PHE A 7 18.92 -8.36 4.58
N ASP A 8 18.06 -9.18 3.98
CA ASP A 8 18.35 -10.53 3.55
C ASP A 8 17.37 -10.96 2.45
N LYS A 9 17.26 -12.26 2.18
CA LYS A 9 16.37 -12.82 1.15
C LYS A 9 14.88 -12.70 1.49
N ASN A 10 14.54 -12.41 2.74
CA ASN A 10 13.20 -12.44 3.30
C ASN A 10 12.75 -11.06 3.80
N ASN A 11 13.66 -10.16 4.15
CA ASN A 11 13.32 -8.88 4.79
C ASN A 11 13.73 -7.71 3.88
N PHE A 12 12.75 -6.97 3.39
CA PHE A 12 12.95 -5.84 2.49
C PHE A 12 12.27 -4.58 3.01
N LEU A 13 12.94 -3.44 2.87
CA LEU A 13 12.40 -2.13 3.20
C LEU A 13 12.47 -1.25 1.95
N SER A 14 11.35 -0.62 1.59
CA SER A 14 11.28 0.33 0.48
C SER A 14 10.62 1.63 0.90
N ALA A 15 11.03 2.72 0.26
CA ALA A 15 10.42 4.02 0.42
C ALA A 15 10.31 4.72 -0.93
N ALA A 16 9.19 5.37 -1.17
CA ALA A 16 8.99 6.21 -2.35
C ALA A 16 8.45 7.57 -1.93
N TYR A 17 8.94 8.62 -2.60
CA TYR A 17 8.55 10.00 -2.38
C TYR A 17 8.33 10.69 -3.73
N ALA A 18 7.17 11.30 -3.89
CA ALA A 18 6.81 12.13 -5.02
C ALA A 18 6.36 13.51 -4.53
N ARG A 19 6.77 14.56 -5.25
CA ARG A 19 6.33 15.93 -4.97
C ARG A 19 6.05 16.64 -6.27
N ASN A 20 4.91 17.32 -6.34
CA ASN A 20 4.52 18.16 -7.45
C ASN A 20 4.29 19.59 -6.94
N ASN A 21 5.25 20.48 -7.24
CA ASN A 21 5.23 21.87 -6.78
C ASN A 21 4.23 22.75 -7.56
N SER A 22 3.83 22.34 -8.76
CA SER A 22 2.98 23.12 -9.68
C SER A 22 1.48 22.94 -9.44
N LEU A 23 1.08 22.09 -8.49
CA LEU A 23 -0.33 21.96 -8.09
C LEU A 23 -0.80 23.24 -7.40
N ALA A 24 -1.89 23.83 -7.91
CA ALA A 24 -2.63 24.93 -7.26
C ALA A 24 -3.51 24.39 -6.10
N MET A 25 -2.90 23.60 -5.22
CA MET A 25 -3.52 23.04 -4.03
C MET A 25 -2.62 23.26 -2.81
N ASP A 26 -3.21 23.11 -1.64
CA ASP A 26 -2.53 23.22 -0.35
C ASP A 26 -1.28 22.31 -0.26
N ASN A 27 -0.26 22.75 0.49
CA ASN A 27 1.06 22.08 0.53
C ASN A 27 0.97 20.60 0.95
N LYS A 28 -0.07 20.23 1.71
CA LYS A 28 -0.36 18.84 2.08
C LYS A 28 -0.64 17.92 0.88
N TYR A 29 -1.19 18.41 -0.22
CA TYR A 29 -1.47 17.59 -1.42
C TYR A 29 -0.33 17.54 -2.43
N LYS A 30 0.64 18.45 -2.30
CA LYS A 30 1.79 18.52 -3.21
C LYS A 30 2.78 17.38 -3.03
N LYS A 31 2.59 16.52 -2.02
CA LYS A 31 3.48 15.41 -1.69
C LYS A 31 2.72 14.11 -1.57
N SER A 32 3.34 13.04 -2.02
CA SER A 32 2.95 11.66 -1.74
C SER A 32 4.18 10.89 -1.31
N TYR A 33 4.03 10.03 -0.31
CA TYR A 33 5.11 9.15 0.09
C TYR A 33 4.57 7.84 0.64
N GLN A 34 5.39 6.81 0.53
CA GLN A 34 5.12 5.52 1.13
C GLN A 34 6.41 4.94 1.68
N VAL A 35 6.30 4.22 2.78
CA VAL A 35 7.37 3.40 3.33
C VAL A 35 6.76 2.03 3.58
N SER A 36 7.32 1.00 2.96
CA SER A 36 6.85 -0.37 3.05
C SER A 36 7.96 -1.25 3.60
N TYR A 37 7.57 -2.12 4.53
CA TYR A 37 8.36 -3.25 4.95
C TYR A 37 7.68 -4.52 4.47
N ASP A 38 8.43 -5.34 3.75
CA ASP A 38 7.96 -6.53 3.10
C ASP A 38 8.72 -7.75 3.67
N TYR A 39 7.97 -8.74 4.13
CA TYR A 39 8.46 -10.02 4.62
C TYR A 39 8.11 -11.12 3.62
N LYS A 40 9.14 -11.65 2.95
CA LYS A 40 9.03 -12.66 1.91
C LYS A 40 7.99 -12.25 0.85
N GLY A 41 7.54 -13.23 0.08
CA GLY A 41 6.36 -13.17 -0.76
C GLY A 41 5.79 -14.57 -0.85
N ALA A 42 4.50 -14.68 -1.16
CA ALA A 42 3.96 -15.96 -1.59
C ALA A 42 4.53 -16.28 -2.97
N LYS A 43 5.10 -17.48 -3.12
CA LYS A 43 5.56 -18.01 -4.39
C LYS A 43 4.48 -18.94 -4.94
N PRO A 44 3.96 -18.70 -6.15
CA PRO A 44 2.89 -19.54 -6.70
C PRO A 44 3.26 -21.02 -6.79
N GLU A 45 4.53 -21.34 -7.04
CA GLU A 45 5.04 -22.72 -7.15
C GLU A 45 5.18 -23.45 -5.81
N ASP A 46 5.44 -22.73 -4.72
CA ASP A 46 5.73 -23.30 -3.41
C ASP A 46 4.46 -23.32 -2.54
N LYS A 47 3.79 -24.47 -2.44
CA LYS A 47 2.65 -24.65 -1.53
C LYS A 47 3.04 -24.32 -0.08
N GLY A 48 2.26 -23.46 0.56
CA GLY A 48 2.51 -23.01 1.93
C GLY A 48 3.55 -21.89 2.04
N SER A 49 4.10 -21.42 0.92
CA SER A 49 4.84 -20.16 0.93
C SER A 49 3.90 -19.00 1.21
N TRP A 50 4.42 -18.02 1.93
CA TRP A 50 3.65 -16.88 2.37
C TRP A 50 4.55 -15.66 2.48
N GLY A 51 3.92 -14.50 2.37
CA GLY A 51 4.54 -13.22 2.65
C GLY A 51 3.56 -12.30 3.35
N ALA A 52 4.09 -11.27 3.97
CA ALA A 52 3.29 -10.21 4.53
C ALA A 52 4.01 -8.89 4.33
N TYR A 53 3.26 -7.80 4.29
CA TYR A 53 3.84 -6.46 4.25
C TYR A 53 3.06 -5.51 5.14
N VAL A 54 3.74 -4.48 5.58
CA VAL A 54 3.15 -3.31 6.22
C VAL A 54 3.67 -2.06 5.53
N SER A 55 2.78 -1.16 5.18
CA SER A 55 3.12 0.08 4.50
C SER A 55 2.44 1.26 5.18
N TYR A 56 3.22 2.28 5.50
CA TYR A 56 2.65 3.59 5.79
C TYR A 56 2.53 4.36 4.47
N ARG A 57 1.32 4.77 4.13
CA ARG A 57 1.02 5.48 2.89
C ARG A 57 0.48 6.87 3.18
N TYR A 58 0.99 7.85 2.46
CA TYR A 58 0.48 9.22 2.40
C TYR A 58 0.26 9.55 0.93
N ILE A 59 -1.00 9.53 0.47
CA ILE A 59 -1.36 9.67 -0.93
C ILE A 59 -1.99 11.07 -1.11
N GLY A 60 -1.17 12.05 -1.49
CA GLY A 60 -1.63 13.39 -1.83
C GLY A 60 -2.08 13.52 -3.29
N GLY A 61 -2.45 14.74 -3.69
CA GLY A 61 -2.84 15.07 -5.07
C GLY A 61 -1.72 14.95 -6.11
N ALA A 62 -0.47 14.80 -5.66
CA ALA A 62 0.66 14.45 -6.53
C ALA A 62 0.57 13.03 -7.12
N SER A 63 -0.32 12.18 -6.60
CA SER A 63 -0.64 10.85 -7.14
C SER A 63 -2.05 10.86 -7.71
N SER A 64 -2.18 11.19 -9.01
CA SER A 64 -3.49 11.29 -9.67
C SER A 64 -4.22 9.95 -9.75
N GLU A 65 -3.47 8.84 -9.78
CA GLU A 65 -3.99 7.47 -9.85
C GLU A 65 -3.11 6.56 -8.98
N PRO A 66 -3.41 6.40 -7.68
CA PRO A 66 -2.68 5.43 -6.88
C PRO A 66 -2.99 4.02 -7.40
N THR A 67 -1.97 3.32 -7.90
CA THR A 67 -2.01 1.91 -8.33
C THR A 67 -2.10 0.97 -7.13
N THR A 68 -2.97 1.26 -6.17
CA THR A 68 -3.04 0.55 -4.89
C THR A 68 -4.45 0.01 -4.69
N ASP A 69 -4.59 -1.31 -4.75
CA ASP A 69 -5.86 -1.98 -4.48
C ASP A 69 -6.37 -1.74 -3.04
N GLY A 70 -5.46 -1.39 -2.10
CA GLY A 70 -5.75 -1.14 -0.68
C GLY A 70 -6.01 0.33 -0.33
N ALA A 71 -4.99 1.19 -0.40
CA ALA A 71 -5.11 2.59 0.02
C ALA A 71 -5.93 3.47 -0.93
N MET A 72 -6.71 4.40 -0.35
CA MET A 72 -7.58 5.30 -1.11
C MET A 72 -6.83 6.57 -1.53
N LYS A 73 -7.17 7.12 -2.71
CA LYS A 73 -6.64 8.43 -3.16
C LYS A 73 -6.98 9.51 -2.15
N GLY A 74 -6.02 10.38 -1.84
CA GLY A 74 -6.24 11.45 -0.88
C GLY A 74 -6.29 10.96 0.57
N SER A 75 -5.76 9.79 0.90
CA SER A 75 -5.73 9.29 2.28
C SER A 75 -4.31 9.13 2.82
N LYS A 76 -4.19 9.17 4.15
CA LYS A 76 -2.98 8.76 4.87
C LYS A 76 -3.31 7.65 5.85
N GLY A 77 -2.47 6.63 5.98
CA GLY A 77 -2.76 5.51 6.85
C GLY A 77 -1.76 4.39 6.77
N ILE A 78 -2.09 3.32 7.50
CA ILE A 78 -1.33 2.07 7.50
C ILE A 78 -2.11 1.08 6.64
N GLU A 79 -1.40 0.44 5.73
CA GLU A 79 -1.84 -0.72 4.97
C GLU A 79 -1.06 -1.94 5.47
N ILE A 80 -1.76 -3.02 5.76
CA ILE A 80 -1.16 -4.33 6.00
C ILE A 80 -1.67 -5.28 4.94
N GLY A 81 -0.83 -6.17 4.47
CA GLY A 81 -1.25 -7.23 3.56
C GLY A 81 -0.51 -8.53 3.83
N THR A 82 -1.13 -9.61 3.38
CA THR A 82 -0.56 -10.95 3.46
C THR A 82 -0.98 -11.74 2.23
N ASP A 83 -0.08 -12.62 1.81
CA ASP A 83 -0.25 -13.48 0.65
C ASP A 83 0.12 -14.91 1.07
N TYR A 84 -0.68 -15.90 0.64
CA TYR A 84 -0.49 -17.30 0.97
C TYR A 84 -0.80 -18.22 -0.21
N THR A 85 0.14 -19.07 -0.58
CA THR A 85 -0.04 -20.08 -1.64
C THR A 85 -0.76 -21.31 -1.08
N LEU A 86 -2.07 -21.41 -1.33
CA LEU A 86 -2.93 -22.52 -0.87
C LEU A 86 -2.58 -23.83 -1.57
N PHE A 87 -2.40 -23.76 -2.89
CA PHE A 87 -2.02 -24.85 -3.77
C PHE A 87 -1.00 -24.32 -4.78
N PRO A 88 -0.20 -25.19 -5.44
CA PRO A 88 0.58 -24.75 -6.59
C PRO A 88 -0.30 -23.97 -7.55
N ASN A 89 0.18 -22.79 -7.94
CA ASN A 89 -0.48 -21.84 -8.82
C ASN A 89 -1.74 -21.17 -8.26
N VAL A 90 -2.07 -21.31 -6.98
CA VAL A 90 -3.21 -20.63 -6.34
C VAL A 90 -2.74 -19.81 -5.14
N VAL A 91 -2.72 -18.49 -5.31
CA VAL A 91 -2.32 -17.53 -4.26
C VAL A 91 -3.54 -16.79 -3.75
N LEU A 92 -3.69 -16.76 -2.43
CA LEU A 92 -4.69 -15.96 -1.72
C LEU A 92 -4.01 -14.73 -1.16
N SER A 93 -4.59 -13.56 -1.42
CA SER A 93 -4.13 -12.26 -0.90
C SER A 93 -5.21 -11.60 -0.07
N ALA A 94 -4.82 -11.02 1.05
CA ALA A 94 -5.67 -10.17 1.88
C ALA A 94 -4.95 -8.88 2.24
N LYS A 95 -5.63 -7.74 2.13
CA LYS A 95 -5.08 -6.41 2.41
C LYS A 95 -6.09 -5.62 3.25
N TYR A 96 -5.61 -4.96 4.28
CA TYR A 96 -6.40 -4.07 5.12
C TYR A 96 -5.73 -2.71 5.21
N PHE A 97 -6.49 -1.66 4.91
CA PHE A 97 -6.07 -0.28 5.06
C PHE A 97 -6.88 0.39 6.17
N ASN A 98 -6.20 1.12 7.04
CA ASN A 98 -6.82 1.99 8.04
C ASN A 98 -6.10 3.33 8.05
N GLY A 99 -6.88 4.42 7.96
CA GLY A 99 -6.31 5.73 7.84
C GLY A 99 -7.33 6.86 7.99
N LYS A 100 -6.91 8.02 7.52
CA LYS A 100 -7.68 9.25 7.52
C LYS A 100 -7.74 9.83 6.12
N ASP A 101 -8.90 10.36 5.75
CA ASP A 101 -9.08 11.16 4.56
C ASP A 101 -8.32 12.49 4.72
N LEU A 102 -7.58 12.89 3.70
CA LEU A 102 -6.89 14.16 3.63
C LEU A 102 -7.77 15.24 3.00
N ASN A 103 -8.94 14.93 2.43
CA ASN A 103 -9.81 15.90 1.76
C ASN A 103 -10.18 17.09 2.65
N PRO A 104 -10.04 18.34 2.15
CA PRO A 104 -10.27 19.54 2.96
C PRO A 104 -11.76 19.89 3.11
N LEU A 105 -12.62 19.24 2.33
CA LEU A 105 -14.08 19.38 2.38
C LEU A 105 -14.73 18.46 3.42
N ASN A 106 -13.94 17.61 4.10
CA ASN A 106 -14.45 16.80 5.19
C ASN A 106 -14.54 17.69 6.45
N THR A 107 -15.66 18.41 6.58
CA THR A 107 -16.02 19.26 7.71
C THR A 107 -16.68 18.48 8.86
N THR A 108 -16.84 17.18 8.68
CA THR A 108 -17.30 16.24 9.70
C THR A 108 -16.11 15.78 10.53
N ASN A 109 -16.25 15.75 11.86
CA ASN A 109 -15.21 15.30 12.81
C ASN A 109 -14.83 13.81 12.70
N ASP A 110 -15.27 13.13 11.64
CA ASP A 110 -15.04 11.71 11.38
C ASP A 110 -14.33 11.55 10.03
N ASP A 111 -13.02 11.76 10.05
CA ASP A 111 -12.13 11.67 8.89
C ASP A 111 -11.61 10.24 8.67
N LYS A 112 -12.14 9.23 9.38
CA LYS A 112 -11.64 7.86 9.36
C LYS A 112 -12.05 7.13 8.09
N VAL A 113 -11.09 6.46 7.45
CA VAL A 113 -11.31 5.61 6.28
C VAL A 113 -10.65 4.26 6.50
N SER A 114 -11.35 3.18 6.13
CA SER A 114 -10.79 1.83 6.14
C SER A 114 -11.26 1.03 4.94
N LYS A 115 -10.42 0.11 4.46
CA LYS A 115 -10.75 -0.80 3.36
C LYS A 115 -10.23 -2.19 3.66
N LEU A 116 -11.07 -3.20 3.47
CA LEU A 116 -10.65 -4.60 3.42
C LEU A 116 -10.73 -5.06 1.97
N PHE A 117 -9.69 -5.73 1.50
CA PHE A 117 -9.59 -6.26 0.14
C PHE A 117 -9.08 -7.70 0.20
N GLY A 118 -9.70 -8.57 -0.58
CA GLY A 118 -9.27 -9.95 -0.77
C GLY A 118 -9.18 -10.27 -2.25
N ARG A 119 -8.21 -11.10 -2.63
CA ARG A 119 -8.03 -11.59 -4.00
C ARG A 119 -7.58 -13.04 -3.99
N VAL A 120 -8.02 -13.80 -4.99
CA VAL A 120 -7.46 -15.12 -5.31
C VAL A 120 -6.89 -15.02 -6.73
N GLU A 121 -5.63 -15.40 -6.89
CA GLU A 121 -4.92 -15.39 -8.17
C GLU A 121 -4.59 -16.83 -8.58
N PHE A 122 -4.97 -17.18 -9.81
CA PHE A 122 -4.69 -18.46 -10.44
C PHE A 122 -3.63 -18.25 -11.53
N PHE A 123 -2.51 -18.94 -11.39
CA PHE A 123 -1.40 -18.92 -12.35
C PHE A 123 -1.49 -20.17 -13.25
N PHE A 124 -1.03 -20.10 -14.49
CA PHE A 124 -1.06 -21.22 -15.45
C PHE A 124 0.22 -21.25 -16.29
#